data_AF-A0A7S4Q8M6-F1
#
_entry.id   AF-A0A7S4Q8M6-F1
#
_cell.length_a   1.000
_cell.length_b   1.000
_cell.length_c   1.000
_cell.angle_alpha   90.00
_cell.angle_beta   90.00
_cell.angle_gamma   90.00
#
_symmetry.space_group_name_H-M   'P 1'
#
loop_
_entity.id
_entity.type
_entity.pdbx_description
1 polymer ?
#
loop_
_entity_poly.entity_id
_entity_poly.type
_entity_poly.pdbx_seq_one_letter_code
_entity_poly.pdbx_strand_id
1 'polypeptide(L)'
;MADAARRLLAPLALLGGGGLPVLALGRGAEGRRALNTSLLSALPVPRDADFDGLKIFVYELPGVFNSRLLREVQTWGRRAGSNCDFLLSPCTESSWFGKTSQARQRGAEVIVLRKLLAAPAHVLTTDWREADLFVVPYLAATDCLLGGFQRNCVRTFSPGPQDVLEHLEHYGPATRHRHLFLATADMHSLPLVVQAQPLLASLGPALAGHPGHLVVPPAVLEAEFQ
;
A
#
# COMPACT_ATOMS: atom_id res chain seq x y z
N MET A 1 42.78 35.52 -14.44
CA MET A 1 42.25 35.27 -15.80
C MET A 1 40.75 35.09 -15.65
N ALA A 2 40.02 36.13 -16.03
CA ALA A 2 38.58 36.23 -15.95
C ALA A 2 38.02 36.15 -17.37
N ASP A 3 37.03 35.30 -17.60
CA ASP A 3 36.02 35.41 -18.67
C ASP A 3 34.98 34.29 -18.41
N ALA A 4 33.76 34.63 -17.98
CA ALA A 4 32.64 35.08 -18.79
C ALA A 4 31.99 33.96 -19.63
N ALA A 5 31.00 33.29 -19.05
CA ALA A 5 29.99 32.56 -19.81
C ALA A 5 28.60 33.10 -19.43
N ARG A 6 28.12 34.01 -20.28
CA ARG A 6 26.78 34.61 -20.27
C ARG A 6 25.73 33.60 -20.72
N ARG A 7 24.63 33.58 -19.96
CA ARG A 7 23.21 33.67 -20.40
C ARG A 7 22.84 33.03 -21.74
N LEU A 8 21.87 32.11 -21.70
CA LEU A 8 20.68 32.12 -22.57
C LEU A 8 19.52 31.40 -21.84
N LEU A 9 18.68 32.22 -21.21
CA LEU A 9 17.30 31.87 -20.85
C LEU A 9 16.43 32.28 -22.03
N ALA A 10 15.58 31.37 -22.51
CA ALA A 10 14.43 31.70 -23.34
C ALA A 10 13.19 31.00 -22.78
N PRO A 11 12.05 31.70 -22.63
CA PRO A 11 10.80 31.15 -22.11
C PRO A 11 9.96 30.56 -23.25
N LEU A 12 9.35 29.40 -23.02
CA LEU A 12 8.27 28.88 -23.85
C LEU A 12 6.95 29.05 -23.09
N ALA A 13 6.20 30.08 -23.48
CA ALA A 13 4.82 30.31 -23.10
C ALA A 13 3.98 30.34 -24.38
N LEU A 14 2.88 29.59 -24.37
CA LEU A 14 1.55 29.81 -25.00
C LEU A 14 0.93 28.49 -25.47
N LEU A 15 0.20 27.85 -24.55
CA LEU A 15 -0.94 26.98 -24.88
C LEU A 15 -2.20 27.82 -24.63
N GLY A 16 -2.87 28.24 -25.71
CA GLY A 16 -4.32 28.47 -25.68
C GLY A 16 -5.01 27.11 -25.79
N GLY A 17 -6.12 26.81 -25.14
CA GLY A 17 -7.23 27.66 -24.73
C GLY A 17 -8.51 26.94 -25.17
N GLY A 18 -8.78 25.77 -24.61
CA GLY A 18 -9.99 24.98 -24.84
C GLY A 18 -10.72 24.79 -23.52
N GLY A 19 -11.77 25.58 -23.30
CA GLY A 19 -12.58 25.54 -22.09
C GLY A 19 -13.42 24.27 -22.01
N LEU A 20 -13.15 23.45 -20.99
CA LEU A 20 -14.08 22.44 -20.52
C LEU A 20 -14.95 23.02 -19.39
N PRO A 21 -16.23 22.64 -19.29
CA PRO A 21 -17.13 23.17 -18.29
C PRO A 21 -16.70 22.72 -16.89
N VAL A 22 -16.38 23.69 -16.05
CA VAL A 22 -16.23 23.49 -14.61
C VAL A 22 -17.62 23.20 -14.05
N LEU A 23 -17.93 21.92 -13.86
CA LEU A 23 -19.04 21.50 -13.02
C LEU A 23 -18.75 21.96 -11.59
N ALA A 24 -19.40 23.05 -11.19
CA ALA A 24 -19.42 23.53 -9.82
C ALA A 24 -20.13 22.50 -8.93
N LEU A 25 -19.38 21.53 -8.42
CA LEU A 25 -19.82 20.65 -7.34
C LEU A 25 -19.99 21.48 -6.07
N GLY A 26 -21.24 21.69 -5.68
CA GLY A 26 -21.63 22.37 -4.46
C GLY A 26 -20.95 21.74 -3.24
N ARG A 27 -19.98 22.47 -2.67
CA ARG A 27 -19.41 22.18 -1.36
C ARG A 27 -20.37 22.66 -0.27
N GLY A 28 -21.42 21.87 -0.02
CA GLY A 28 -22.29 22.07 1.14
C GLY A 28 -21.54 21.78 2.44
N ALA A 29 -21.68 22.68 3.43
CA ALA A 29 -21.12 22.51 4.77
C ALA A 29 -21.55 21.20 5.47
N GLU A 30 -22.65 20.59 5.01
CA GLU A 30 -23.14 19.28 5.46
C GLU A 30 -22.20 18.12 5.11
N GLY A 31 -21.58 18.13 3.93
CA GLY A 31 -20.63 17.08 3.53
C GLY A 31 -19.36 17.08 4.39
N ARG A 32 -18.91 18.26 4.83
CA ARG A 32 -17.79 18.40 5.77
C ARG A 32 -18.14 17.92 7.19
N ARG A 33 -19.40 18.10 7.62
CA ARG A 33 -19.87 17.61 8.93
C ARG A 33 -19.95 16.09 8.96
N ALA A 34 -20.50 15.46 7.91
CA ALA A 34 -20.61 14.00 7.80
C ALA A 34 -19.25 13.28 7.74
N LEU A 35 -18.26 13.87 7.07
CA LEU A 35 -16.87 13.36 7.03
C LEU A 35 -16.17 13.43 8.39
N ASN A 36 -16.40 14.50 9.16
CA ASN A 36 -15.79 14.63 10.49
C ASN A 36 -16.39 13.64 11.51
N THR A 37 -17.65 13.25 11.37
CA THR A 37 -18.25 12.23 12.24
C THR A 37 -17.81 10.80 11.88
N SER A 38 -17.60 10.47 10.59
CA SER A 38 -17.20 9.10 10.21
C SER A 38 -15.72 8.79 10.42
N LEU A 39 -14.84 9.81 10.39
CA LEU A 39 -13.41 9.65 10.69
C LEU A 39 -13.13 9.53 12.19
N LEU A 40 -14.09 9.92 13.05
CA LEU A 40 -13.97 9.85 14.52
C LEU A 40 -14.77 8.70 15.14
N SER A 41 -15.65 8.04 14.40
CA SER A 41 -16.25 6.79 14.85
C SER A 41 -15.19 5.69 14.87
N ALA A 42 -15.10 4.95 15.98
CA ALA A 42 -14.31 3.72 16.03
C ALA A 42 -14.69 2.84 14.84
N LEU A 43 -13.69 2.24 14.17
CA LEU A 43 -13.95 1.25 13.14
C LEU A 43 -14.88 0.18 13.73
N PRO A 44 -15.93 -0.26 13.02
CA PRO A 44 -16.78 -1.32 13.51
C PRO A 44 -15.90 -2.51 13.86
N VAL A 45 -16.06 -3.04 15.07
CA VAL A 45 -15.40 -4.27 15.48
C VAL A 45 -15.98 -5.37 14.59
N PRO A 46 -15.16 -6.05 13.76
CA PRO A 46 -15.66 -7.16 12.96
C PRO A 46 -16.33 -8.18 13.88
N ARG A 47 -17.53 -8.62 13.52
CA ARG A 47 -18.26 -9.65 14.27
C ARG A 47 -17.80 -11.01 13.77
N ASP A 48 -17.87 -12.03 14.61
CA ASP A 48 -17.53 -13.40 14.20
C ASP A 48 -18.32 -13.84 12.96
N ALA A 49 -19.61 -13.45 12.87
CA ALA A 49 -20.46 -13.71 11.72
C ALA A 49 -20.01 -13.03 10.41
N ASP A 50 -19.20 -11.96 10.47
CA ASP A 50 -18.63 -11.33 9.28
C ASP A 50 -17.50 -12.19 8.67
N PHE A 51 -17.03 -13.21 9.39
CA PHE A 51 -16.01 -14.17 8.95
C PHE A 51 -16.56 -15.58 8.74
N ASP A 52 -17.86 -15.80 8.90
CA ASP A 52 -18.45 -17.13 8.75
C ASP A 52 -18.20 -17.67 7.33
N GLY A 53 -17.46 -18.77 7.27
CA GLY A 53 -17.05 -19.42 6.02
C GLY A 53 -15.79 -18.87 5.36
N LEU A 54 -15.23 -17.73 5.79
CA LEU A 54 -14.02 -17.17 5.20
C LEU A 54 -12.77 -17.96 5.61
N LYS A 55 -11.96 -18.34 4.63
CA LYS A 55 -10.67 -19.01 4.81
C LYS A 55 -9.53 -18.19 4.21
N ILE A 56 -8.58 -17.80 5.07
CA ILE A 56 -7.41 -17.02 4.71
C ILE A 56 -6.18 -17.92 4.81
N PHE A 57 -5.49 -18.11 3.68
CA PHE A 57 -4.17 -18.71 3.63
C PHE A 57 -3.11 -17.60 3.53
N VAL A 58 -2.11 -17.62 4.41
CA VAL A 58 -1.01 -16.65 4.37
C VAL A 58 0.25 -17.36 3.93
N TYR A 59 0.90 -16.88 2.87
CA TYR A 59 2.14 -17.47 2.39
C TYR A 59 3.27 -17.35 3.43
N GLU A 60 4.04 -18.42 3.59
CA GLU A 60 5.29 -18.40 4.35
C GLU A 60 6.44 -17.90 3.47
N LEU A 61 6.51 -16.59 3.25
CA LEU A 61 7.59 -16.00 2.47
C LEU A 61 8.92 -15.94 3.24
N PRO A 62 10.08 -16.08 2.57
CA PRO A 62 11.38 -15.84 3.18
C PRO A 62 11.48 -14.47 3.84
N GLY A 63 12.21 -14.39 4.95
CA GLY A 63 12.26 -13.18 5.78
C GLY A 63 12.75 -11.92 5.07
N VAL A 64 13.45 -12.05 3.94
CA VAL A 64 13.89 -10.93 3.08
C VAL A 64 12.72 -10.08 2.54
N PHE A 65 11.53 -10.66 2.39
CA PHE A 65 10.35 -9.96 1.87
C PHE A 65 9.48 -9.30 2.96
N ASN A 66 9.77 -9.54 4.24
CA ASN A 66 9.00 -8.99 5.36
C ASN A 66 9.84 -8.66 6.59
N SER A 67 10.17 -9.66 7.41
CA SER A 67 10.72 -9.48 8.76
C SER A 67 12.08 -8.80 8.75
N ARG A 68 12.89 -9.02 7.71
CA ARG A 68 14.16 -8.32 7.50
C ARG A 68 13.93 -6.84 7.22
N LEU A 69 13.02 -6.50 6.31
CA LEU A 69 12.66 -5.12 5.98
C LEU A 69 12.18 -4.37 7.23
N LEU A 70 11.34 -5.02 8.04
CA LEU A 70 10.88 -4.47 9.32
C LEU A 70 12.04 -4.21 10.29
N ARG A 71 12.96 -5.16 10.46
CA ARG A 71 14.14 -4.97 11.33
C ARG A 71 15.04 -3.84 10.83
N GLU A 72 15.23 -3.73 9.52
CA GLU A 72 16.06 -2.69 8.90
C GLU A 72 15.45 -1.30 9.08
N VAL A 73 14.16 -1.12 8.81
CA VAL A 73 13.50 0.18 8.96
C VAL A 73 13.40 0.62 10.41
N GLN A 74 13.19 -0.31 11.35
CA GLN A 74 13.24 -0.01 12.78
C GLN A 74 14.64 0.40 13.24
N THR A 75 15.68 -0.27 12.73
CA THR A 75 17.07 0.08 13.06
C THR A 75 17.42 1.45 12.51
N TRP A 76 16.98 1.76 11.30
CA TRP A 76 17.09 3.10 10.72
C TRP A 76 16.38 4.14 11.57
N GLY A 77 15.14 3.89 12.00
CA GLY A 77 14.37 4.81 12.82
C GLY A 77 14.99 5.05 14.20
N ARG A 78 15.45 4.00 14.89
CA ARG A 78 16.17 4.11 16.16
C ARG A 78 17.46 4.93 16.03
N ARG A 79 18.23 4.72 14.96
CA ARG A 79 19.46 5.51 14.68
C ARG A 79 19.15 6.98 14.40
N ALA A 80 17.99 7.29 13.87
CA ALA A 80 17.52 8.67 13.67
C ALA A 80 16.97 9.32 14.95
N GLY A 81 16.84 8.56 16.05
CA GLY A 81 16.30 9.04 17.34
C GLY A 81 14.81 8.76 17.55
N SER A 82 14.12 8.12 16.60
CA SER A 82 12.70 7.82 16.75
C SER A 82 12.46 6.81 17.89
N ASN A 83 11.48 7.12 18.74
CA ASN A 83 10.99 6.25 19.81
C ASN A 83 9.88 5.29 19.34
N CYS A 84 9.53 5.29 18.05
CA CYS A 84 8.47 4.44 17.50
C CYS A 84 9.00 3.24 16.72
N ASP A 85 8.19 2.18 16.66
CA ASP A 85 8.55 0.86 16.15
C ASP A 85 8.04 0.58 14.71
N PHE A 86 7.94 1.62 13.89
CA PHE A 86 7.45 1.57 12.50
C PHE A 86 6.06 0.92 12.35
N LEU A 87 5.12 1.34 13.20
CA LEU A 87 3.72 0.88 13.23
C LEU A 87 3.52 -0.58 13.69
N LEU A 88 4.50 -1.19 14.39
CA LEU A 88 4.26 -2.41 15.16
C LEU A 88 3.47 -2.16 16.44
N SER A 89 3.31 -0.92 16.89
CA SER A 89 2.37 -0.58 17.96
C SER A 89 1.83 0.84 17.77
N PRO A 90 0.67 1.15 18.40
CA PRO A 90 0.25 2.53 18.55
C PRO A 90 1.37 3.33 19.21
N CYS A 91 1.86 4.38 18.54
CA CYS A 91 2.98 5.16 19.03
C CYS A 91 2.80 6.65 18.74
N THR A 92 2.92 7.45 19.80
CA THR A 92 3.06 8.90 19.72
C THR A 92 4.54 9.25 19.72
N GLU A 93 5.00 9.90 18.67
CA GLU A 93 6.39 10.38 18.61
C GLU A 93 6.62 11.47 19.66
N SER A 94 7.66 11.29 20.48
CA SER A 94 8.07 12.32 21.44
C SER A 94 8.73 13.51 20.75
N SER A 95 9.28 13.30 19.55
CA SER A 95 9.93 14.32 18.74
C SER A 95 9.87 13.93 17.27
N TRP A 96 9.83 14.93 16.40
CA TRP A 96 9.81 14.72 14.95
C TRP A 96 11.23 14.56 14.39
N PHE A 97 11.47 13.45 13.68
CA PHE A 97 12.78 13.07 13.11
C PHE A 97 12.75 13.08 11.57
N GLY A 98 12.18 14.13 10.98
CA GLY A 98 12.27 14.41 9.55
C GLY A 98 11.80 13.24 8.67
N LYS A 99 12.74 12.65 7.92
CA LYS A 99 12.45 11.55 6.98
C LYS A 99 11.86 10.31 7.67
N THR A 100 12.31 9.98 8.88
CA THR A 100 11.83 8.79 9.61
C THR A 100 10.37 8.94 10.01
N SER A 101 10.00 10.10 10.54
CA SER A 101 8.61 10.39 10.92
C SER A 101 7.67 10.37 9.72
N GLN A 102 8.08 10.93 8.58
CA GLN A 102 7.31 10.85 7.32
C GLN A 102 7.15 9.41 6.84
N ALA A 103 8.23 8.64 6.89
CA ALA A 103 8.29 7.29 6.36
C ALA A 103 7.34 6.31 7.08
N ARG A 104 7.00 6.55 8.35
CA ARG A 104 6.04 5.72 9.10
C ARG A 104 4.69 5.59 8.42
N GLN A 105 4.25 6.58 7.66
CA GLN A 105 2.99 6.52 6.92
C GLN A 105 2.95 5.34 5.93
N ARG A 106 4.12 4.86 5.50
CA ARG A 106 4.27 3.70 4.61
C ARG A 106 4.22 2.35 5.33
N GLY A 107 4.23 2.34 6.66
CA GLY A 107 4.15 1.10 7.44
C GLY A 107 2.72 0.56 7.57
N ALA A 108 1.74 1.09 6.83
CA ALA A 108 0.36 0.64 6.92
C ALA A 108 0.20 -0.84 6.50
N GLU A 109 1.01 -1.33 5.55
CA GLU A 109 1.09 -2.76 5.18
C GLU A 109 1.44 -3.66 6.38
N VAL A 110 2.23 -3.14 7.32
CA VAL A 110 2.62 -3.86 8.55
C VAL A 110 1.41 -4.05 9.47
N ILE A 111 0.57 -3.02 9.61
CA ILE A 111 -0.66 -3.10 10.41
C ILE A 111 -1.64 -4.09 9.77
N VAL A 112 -1.85 -4.01 8.45
CA VAL A 112 -2.74 -4.93 7.74
C VAL A 112 -2.29 -6.36 7.91
N LEU A 113 -1.01 -6.64 7.65
CA LEU A 113 -0.45 -7.97 7.79
C LEU A 113 -0.62 -8.50 9.23
N ARG A 114 -0.35 -7.68 10.25
CA ARG A 114 -0.54 -8.09 11.64
C ARG A 114 -1.99 -8.39 11.98
N LYS A 115 -2.93 -7.61 11.46
CA LYS A 115 -4.37 -7.88 11.66
C LYS A 115 -4.80 -9.18 10.98
N LEU A 116 -4.29 -9.46 9.78
CA LEU A 116 -4.55 -10.72 9.07
C LEU A 116 -3.96 -11.91 9.82
N LEU A 117 -2.71 -11.80 10.30
CA LEU A 117 -2.06 -12.84 11.10
C LEU A 117 -2.69 -13.06 12.48
N ALA A 118 -3.40 -12.06 13.00
CA ALA A 118 -4.13 -12.14 14.27
C ALA A 118 -5.61 -12.52 14.09
N ALA A 119 -6.02 -12.89 12.87
CA ALA A 119 -7.38 -13.38 12.63
C ALA A 119 -7.67 -14.64 13.47
N PRO A 120 -8.94 -14.90 13.82
CA PRO A 120 -9.30 -16.11 14.57
C PRO A 120 -8.80 -17.39 13.89
N ALA A 121 -8.42 -18.39 14.71
CA ALA A 121 -7.84 -19.64 14.20
C ALA A 121 -8.76 -20.40 13.21
N HIS A 122 -10.07 -20.20 13.28
CA HIS A 122 -11.02 -20.81 12.33
C HIS A 122 -11.05 -20.12 10.96
N VAL A 123 -10.55 -18.87 10.87
CA VAL A 123 -10.41 -18.09 9.63
C VAL A 123 -9.09 -18.41 8.95
N LEU A 124 -8.01 -18.57 9.73
CA LEU A 124 -6.71 -18.95 9.18
C LEU A 124 -6.70 -20.43 8.81
N THR A 125 -6.36 -20.73 7.56
CA THR A 125 -6.19 -22.11 7.07
C THR A 125 -4.76 -22.38 6.67
N THR A 126 -4.30 -23.60 6.96
CA THR A 126 -3.04 -24.15 6.43
C THR A 126 -3.26 -24.96 5.15
N ASP A 127 -4.52 -25.29 4.80
CA ASP A 127 -4.86 -25.92 3.53
C ASP A 127 -5.20 -24.85 2.49
N TRP A 128 -4.32 -24.70 1.50
CA TRP A 128 -4.51 -23.74 0.41
C TRP A 128 -5.75 -24.03 -0.46
N ARG A 129 -6.24 -25.27 -0.49
CA ARG A 129 -7.40 -25.66 -1.31
C ARG A 129 -8.70 -25.11 -0.76
N GLU A 130 -8.77 -24.95 0.56
CA GLU A 130 -9.93 -24.39 1.25
C GLU A 130 -9.89 -22.85 1.29
N ALA A 131 -8.80 -22.23 0.84
CA ALA A 131 -8.61 -20.78 0.96
C ALA A 131 -9.46 -19.98 -0.04
N ASP A 132 -10.25 -19.05 0.48
CA ASP A 132 -10.94 -18.02 -0.32
C ASP A 132 -9.99 -16.87 -0.68
N LEU A 133 -9.02 -16.59 0.21
CA LEU A 133 -8.07 -15.50 0.08
C LEU A 133 -6.65 -15.97 0.39
N PHE A 134 -5.74 -15.66 -0.52
CA PHE A 134 -4.30 -15.84 -0.35
C PHE A 134 -3.67 -14.50 0.00
N VAL A 135 -3.04 -14.38 1.16
CA VAL A 135 -2.33 -13.16 1.56
C VAL A 135 -0.86 -13.32 1.22
N VAL A 136 -0.33 -12.39 0.43
CA VAL A 136 1.09 -12.32 0.08
C VAL A 136 1.78 -11.32 1.02
N PRO A 137 2.54 -11.76 2.05
CA PRO A 137 3.14 -10.88 3.05
C PRO A 137 4.44 -10.24 2.52
N TYR A 138 4.35 -9.56 1.38
CA TYR A 138 5.42 -8.75 0.82
C TYR A 138 5.20 -7.28 1.18
N LEU A 139 6.19 -6.65 1.82
CA LEU A 139 6.12 -5.27 2.29
C LEU A 139 6.71 -4.30 1.26
N ALA A 140 6.05 -4.18 0.11
CA ALA A 140 6.58 -3.48 -1.06
C ALA A 140 6.88 -1.99 -0.79
N ALA A 141 6.07 -1.31 0.01
CA ALA A 141 6.27 0.11 0.31
C ALA A 141 7.45 0.32 1.27
N THR A 142 7.65 -0.60 2.22
CA THR A 142 8.78 -0.63 3.15
C THR A 142 10.08 -0.98 2.44
N ASP A 143 10.07 -1.97 1.55
CA ASP A 143 11.24 -2.30 0.72
C ASP A 143 11.67 -1.08 -0.12
N CYS A 144 10.69 -0.45 -0.77
CA CYS A 144 10.92 0.75 -1.55
C CYS A 144 11.50 1.92 -0.74
N LEU A 145 11.00 2.12 0.47
CA LEU A 145 11.54 3.10 1.41
C LEU A 145 13.02 2.81 1.72
N LEU A 146 13.38 1.57 1.99
CA LEU A 146 14.75 1.15 2.33
C LEU A 146 15.70 1.29 1.14
N GLY A 147 15.23 1.05 -0.09
CA GLY A 147 15.98 1.33 -1.32
C GLY A 147 16.19 2.83 -1.61
N GLY A 148 15.68 3.73 -0.76
CA GLY A 148 15.82 5.18 -0.92
C GLY A 148 14.86 5.79 -1.95
N PHE A 149 13.87 5.02 -2.42
CA PHE A 149 12.92 5.49 -3.42
C PHE A 149 11.65 5.98 -2.73
N GLN A 150 11.49 7.30 -2.68
CA GLN A 150 10.29 7.87 -2.08
C GLN A 150 9.13 8.05 -3.05
N ARG A 151 9.39 8.14 -4.36
CA ARG A 151 8.35 8.44 -5.35
C ARG A 151 8.22 7.40 -6.46
N ASN A 152 9.29 6.64 -6.73
CA ASN A 152 9.35 5.69 -7.85
C ASN A 152 9.98 4.36 -7.38
N CYS A 153 9.18 3.42 -6.87
CA CYS A 153 9.63 2.05 -6.54
C CYS A 153 9.79 1.17 -7.79
N VAL A 154 9.93 1.78 -8.97
CA VAL A 154 10.05 1.09 -10.26
C VAL A 154 11.47 0.57 -10.50
N ARG A 155 12.45 0.98 -9.67
CA ARG A 155 13.83 0.50 -9.76
C ARG A 155 13.98 -0.89 -9.15
N THR A 156 14.83 -1.70 -9.76
CA THR A 156 15.12 -3.08 -9.41
C THR A 156 15.63 -3.21 -7.97
N PHE A 157 14.88 -3.92 -7.14
CA PHE A 157 15.34 -4.43 -5.84
C PHE A 157 15.96 -5.82 -6.05
N SER A 158 16.83 -6.25 -5.15
CA SER A 158 17.33 -7.62 -5.10
C SER A 158 17.30 -8.12 -3.64
N PRO A 159 16.45 -9.12 -3.32
CA PRO A 159 15.48 -9.74 -4.22
C PRO A 159 14.38 -8.76 -4.66
N GLY A 160 13.97 -8.89 -5.91
CA GLY A 160 12.99 -8.04 -6.55
C GLY A 160 11.56 -8.44 -6.24
N PRO A 161 10.60 -7.57 -6.55
CA PRO A 161 9.17 -7.89 -6.53
C PRO A 161 8.80 -9.09 -7.43
N GLN A 162 9.61 -9.37 -8.46
CA GLN A 162 9.44 -10.57 -9.29
C GLN A 162 9.82 -11.85 -8.52
N ASP A 163 10.88 -11.79 -7.71
CA ASP A 163 11.39 -12.93 -6.93
C ASP A 163 10.37 -13.40 -5.88
N VAL A 164 9.46 -12.52 -5.44
CA VAL A 164 8.31 -12.92 -4.61
C VAL A 164 7.47 -13.98 -5.30
N LEU A 165 7.22 -13.84 -6.62
CA LEU A 165 6.36 -14.77 -7.35
C LEU A 165 6.94 -16.18 -7.40
N GLU A 166 8.27 -16.33 -7.36
CA GLU A 166 8.94 -17.64 -7.31
C GLU A 166 8.64 -18.40 -6.00
N HIS A 167 8.19 -17.70 -4.96
CA HIS A 167 7.80 -18.28 -3.68
C HIS A 167 6.28 -18.47 -3.52
N LEU A 168 5.48 -18.13 -4.54
CA LEU A 168 4.03 -18.29 -4.50
C LEU A 168 3.60 -19.57 -5.19
N GLU A 169 3.81 -20.72 -4.54
CA GLU A 169 3.55 -22.07 -5.10
C GLU A 169 2.13 -22.22 -5.67
N HIS A 170 1.14 -21.54 -5.10
CA HIS A 170 -0.27 -21.64 -5.49
C HIS A 170 -0.73 -20.44 -6.32
N TYR A 171 0.18 -19.61 -6.83
CA TYR A 171 -0.12 -18.48 -7.70
C TYR A 171 -0.10 -18.92 -9.18
N GLY A 172 -1.28 -18.97 -9.80
CA GLY A 172 -1.43 -19.31 -11.21
C GLY A 172 -2.68 -18.69 -11.84
N PRO A 173 -2.94 -18.93 -13.13
CA PRO A 173 -4.08 -18.33 -13.84
C PRO A 173 -5.43 -18.57 -13.14
N ALA A 174 -5.63 -19.76 -12.57
CA ALA A 174 -6.85 -20.15 -11.88
C ALA A 174 -7.01 -19.54 -10.46
N THR A 175 -5.95 -19.03 -9.85
CA THR A 175 -5.95 -18.63 -8.42
C THR A 175 -5.47 -17.21 -8.20
N ARG A 176 -4.83 -16.57 -9.18
CA ARG A 176 -4.27 -15.20 -9.09
C ARG A 176 -5.29 -14.16 -8.63
N HIS A 177 -6.57 -14.34 -8.96
CA HIS A 177 -7.65 -13.44 -8.56
C HIS A 177 -7.99 -13.51 -7.06
N ARG A 178 -7.43 -14.47 -6.33
CA ARG A 178 -7.57 -14.63 -4.87
C ARG A 178 -6.35 -14.16 -4.10
N HIS A 179 -5.31 -13.66 -4.77
CA HIS A 179 -4.03 -13.29 -4.15
C HIS A 179 -3.99 -11.80 -3.82
N LEU A 180 -4.12 -11.48 -2.53
CA LEU A 180 -4.02 -10.14 -1.99
C LEU A 180 -2.55 -9.76 -1.77
N PHE A 181 -2.07 -8.83 -2.59
CA PHE A 181 -0.80 -8.16 -2.37
C PHE A 181 -1.02 -6.92 -1.48
N LEU A 182 -0.17 -6.76 -0.47
CA LEU A 182 -0.18 -5.61 0.40
C LEU A 182 0.74 -4.53 -0.19
N ALA A 183 0.19 -3.33 -0.45
CA ALA A 183 0.98 -2.27 -1.04
C ALA A 183 0.50 -0.88 -0.61
N THR A 184 1.16 -0.30 0.39
CA THR A 184 0.75 1.00 0.94
C THR A 184 1.54 2.17 0.34
N ALA A 185 1.43 2.31 -0.98
CA ALA A 185 1.96 3.43 -1.76
C ALA A 185 1.01 3.77 -2.92
N ASP A 186 1.26 4.91 -3.58
CA ASP A 186 0.57 5.26 -4.82
C ASP A 186 0.77 4.15 -5.85
N MET A 187 -0.29 3.76 -6.57
CA MET A 187 -0.24 2.66 -7.55
C MET A 187 0.93 2.86 -8.53
N HIS A 188 1.08 4.06 -9.07
CA HIS A 188 2.16 4.41 -10.01
C HIS A 188 3.56 4.33 -9.42
N SER A 189 3.69 4.39 -8.10
CA SER A 189 4.96 4.24 -7.41
C SER A 189 5.35 2.78 -7.24
N LEU A 190 4.43 1.82 -7.32
CA LEU A 190 4.72 0.40 -7.05
C LEU A 190 5.48 -0.27 -8.20
N PRO A 191 6.12 -1.43 -7.97
CA PRO A 191 6.64 -2.26 -9.05
C PRO A 191 5.53 -2.73 -10.00
N LEU A 192 5.79 -2.77 -11.32
CA LEU A 192 4.79 -3.18 -12.32
C LEU A 192 4.17 -4.55 -12.02
N VAL A 193 4.97 -5.49 -11.52
CA VAL A 193 4.48 -6.83 -11.17
C VAL A 193 3.45 -6.77 -10.03
N VAL A 194 3.58 -5.83 -9.08
CA VAL A 194 2.60 -5.63 -8.00
C VAL A 194 1.38 -4.86 -8.51
N GLN A 195 1.58 -3.86 -9.39
CA GLN A 195 0.49 -3.13 -10.02
C GLN A 195 -0.41 -4.02 -10.89
N ALA A 196 0.17 -5.05 -11.51
CA ALA A 196 -0.54 -5.99 -12.37
C ALA A 196 -1.36 -7.05 -11.59
N GLN A 197 -1.34 -7.01 -10.26
CA GLN A 197 -2.01 -8.02 -9.44
C GLN A 197 -3.52 -7.77 -9.37
N PRO A 198 -4.35 -8.82 -9.45
CA PRO A 198 -5.80 -8.65 -9.42
C PRO A 198 -6.32 -8.10 -8.10
N LEU A 199 -5.76 -8.51 -6.95
CA LEU A 199 -6.16 -7.97 -5.66
C LEU A 199 -4.99 -7.21 -5.03
N LEU A 200 -5.18 -5.90 -4.91
CA LEU A 200 -4.22 -5.02 -4.25
C LEU A 200 -4.91 -4.26 -3.12
N ALA A 201 -4.38 -4.39 -1.90
CA ALA A 201 -4.73 -3.49 -0.81
C ALA A 201 -3.79 -2.28 -0.84
N SER A 202 -4.30 -1.15 -1.35
CA SER A 202 -3.65 0.15 -1.18
C SER A 202 -4.31 0.91 -0.04
N LEU A 203 -3.51 1.49 0.84
CA LEU A 203 -4.01 2.33 1.94
C LEU A 203 -3.45 3.73 1.78
N GLY A 204 -4.36 4.68 1.57
CA GLY A 204 -4.04 6.09 1.38
C GLY A 204 -5.26 6.97 1.67
N PRO A 205 -5.07 8.29 1.76
CA PRO A 205 -6.18 9.22 1.96
C PRO A 205 -7.18 9.12 0.80
N ALA A 206 -8.45 8.88 1.11
CA ALA A 206 -9.55 8.99 0.16
C ALA A 206 -9.71 10.47 -0.25
N LEU A 207 -9.61 10.78 -1.55
CA LEU A 207 -10.00 12.10 -2.05
C LEU A 207 -11.48 12.09 -2.41
N ALA A 208 -12.16 13.22 -2.26
CA ALA A 208 -13.57 13.32 -2.65
C ALA A 208 -13.75 12.93 -4.14
N GLY A 209 -14.62 11.95 -4.41
CA GLY A 209 -14.84 11.39 -5.75
C GLY A 209 -13.89 10.26 -6.15
N HIS A 210 -12.92 9.91 -5.30
CA HIS A 210 -12.07 8.73 -5.44
C HIS A 210 -12.18 7.92 -4.14
N PRO A 211 -13.09 6.92 -4.06
CA PRO A 211 -13.23 6.14 -2.84
C PRO A 211 -11.84 5.60 -2.48
N GLY A 212 -11.37 5.94 -1.27
CA GLY A 212 -10.08 5.48 -0.76
C GLY A 212 -10.07 3.97 -0.83
N HIS A 213 -9.31 3.47 -1.80
CA HIS A 213 -8.98 2.09 -2.12
C HIS A 213 -9.77 1.02 -1.34
N LEU A 214 -10.88 0.61 -1.96
CA LEU A 214 -11.44 -0.72 -1.83
C LEU A 214 -10.41 -1.73 -2.37
N VAL A 215 -10.51 -2.99 -1.94
CA VAL A 215 -10.06 -4.12 -2.77
C VAL A 215 -10.73 -3.93 -4.14
N VAL A 216 -9.98 -3.49 -5.15
CA VAL A 216 -10.49 -3.35 -6.52
C VAL A 216 -10.06 -4.61 -7.26
N PRO A 217 -10.90 -5.67 -7.32
CA PRO A 217 -10.67 -6.68 -8.34
C PRO A 217 -10.75 -5.96 -9.70
N PRO A 218 -9.83 -6.23 -10.65
CA PRO A 218 -10.05 -5.80 -12.02
C PRO A 218 -11.42 -6.33 -12.46
N ALA A 219 -12.16 -5.55 -13.23
CA ALA A 219 -13.35 -6.06 -13.88
C ALA A 219 -12.94 -7.24 -14.76
N VAL A 220 -13.24 -8.47 -14.33
CA VAL A 220 -13.09 -9.65 -15.18
C VAL A 220 -14.21 -9.58 -16.21
N LEU A 221 -13.91 -8.92 -17.34
CA LEU A 221 -14.83 -8.75 -18.46
C LEU A 221 -14.79 -9.94 -19.43
N GLU A 222 -13.89 -10.88 -19.22
CA GLU A 222 -13.66 -12.03 -20.08
C GLU A 222 -14.52 -13.22 -19.61
N ALA A 223 -15.46 -13.64 -20.46
CA ALA A 223 -16.44 -14.71 -20.16
C ALA A 223 -15.81 -16.10 -19.92
N GLU A 224 -14.53 -16.27 -20.27
CA GLU A 224 -13.76 -17.50 -20.09
C GLU A 224 -13.10 -17.62 -18.70
N PHE A 225 -13.17 -16.57 -17.88
CA PHE A 225 -12.67 -16.53 -16.50
C PHE A 225 -13.80 -16.26 -15.46
N GLN A 226 -15.07 -16.35 -15.90
CA GLN A 226 -16.26 -16.42 -15.03
C GLN A 226 -16.70 -17.88 -14.88
#